data_AF-X0S2V3-F1
#
_entry.id   AF-X0S2V3-F1
#
_cell.length_a   1.000
_cell.length_b   1.000
_cell.length_c   1.000
_cell.angle_alpha   90.00
_cell.angle_beta   90.00
_cell.angle_gamma   90.00
#
_symmetry.space_group_name_H-M   'P 1'
#
loop_
_entity.id
_entity.type
_entity.pdbx_description
1 polymer ?
#
loop_
_entity_poly.entity_id
_entity_poly.type
_entity_poly.pdbx_seq_one_letter_code
_entity_poly.pdbx_strand_id
1 'polypeptide(L)' 'MFEEILAKLARALDKNNIPYMIIGGQAVLLYGEPRLTRDIDVTLGDDIDILPKIIEVTKYL' A
#
# COMPACT_ATOMS: atom_id res chain seq x y z
N MET A 1 -7.26 -9.74 8.72
CA MET A 1 -6.27 -8.76 9.21
C MET A 1 -5.59 -8.01 8.05
N PHE A 2 -4.79 -8.67 7.20
CA PHE A 2 -4.15 -7.98 6.06
C PHE A 2 -5.15 -7.39 5.07
N GLU A 3 -6.24 -8.09 4.76
CA GLU A 3 -7.31 -7.60 3.86
C GLU A 3 -7.93 -6.28 4.36
N GLU A 4 -8.16 -6.15 5.67
CA GLU A 4 -8.70 -4.91 6.26
C GLU A 4 -7.70 -3.76 6.19
N ILE A 5 -6.42 -4.04 6.46
CA ILE A 5 -5.33 -3.04 6.36
C ILE A 5 -5.16 -2.62 4.90
N LEU A 6 -5.14 -3.57 3.96
CA LEU A 6 -5.07 -3.31 2.52
C LEU A 6 -6.26 -2.47 2.05
N ALA A 7 -7.48 -2.78 2.51
CA ALA A 7 -8.67 -2.01 2.17
C ALA A 7 -8.64 -0.59 2.76
N LYS A 8 -8.11 -0.40 3.98
CA LYS A 8 -7.91 0.93 4.57
C LYS A 8 -6.86 1.73 3.78
N LEU A 9 -5.73 1.10 3.46
CA LEU A 9 -4.65 1.71 2.67
C LEU A 9 -5.16 2.13 1.29
N ALA A 10 -5.83 1.23 0.57
CA ALA A 10 -6.42 1.49 -0.75
C ALA A 10 -7.35 2.71 -0.71
N ARG A 11 -8.32 2.72 0.23
CA ARG A 11 -9.23 3.86 0.39
C ARG A 11 -8.52 5.17 0.70
N ALA A 12 -7.47 5.14 1.52
CA ALA A 12 -6.71 6.34 1.87
C ALA A 12 -5.94 6.90 0.68
N LEU A 13 -5.32 6.04 -0.14
CA LEU A 13 -4.60 6.44 -1.34
C LEU A 13 -5.56 6.91 -2.44
N ASP A 14 -6.66 6.19 -2.68
CA ASP A 14 -7.71 6.53 -3.66
C ASP A 14 -8.32 7.91 -3.35
N LYS A 15 -8.69 8.16 -2.08
CA LYS A 15 -9.25 9.45 -1.64
C LYS A 15 -8.31 10.62 -1.92
N ASN A 16 -7.01 10.37 -1.94
CA ASN A 16 -5.98 11.38 -2.17
C ASN A 16 -5.50 11.45 -3.63
N ASN A 17 -6.12 10.66 -4.53
CA ASN A 17 -5.75 10.51 -5.94
C ASN A 17 -4.27 10.13 -6.12
N ILE A 18 -3.76 9.24 -5.28
CA ILE A 18 -2.37 8.79 -5.34
C ILE A 18 -2.38 7.46 -6.10
N PRO A 19 -1.80 7.36 -7.30
CA PRO A 19 -1.67 6.07 -7.99
C PRO A 19 -0.77 5.14 -7.18
N TYR A 20 -1.14 3.87 -7.06
CA TYR A 20 -0.34 2.89 -6.32
C TYR A 20 -0.46 1.48 -6.90
N MET A 21 0.49 0.65 -6.51
CA MET A 21 0.48 -0.79 -6.76
C MET A 21 0.95 -1.51 -5.51
N ILE A 22 0.19 -2.52 -5.06
CA ILE A 22 0.66 -3.45 -4.04
C ILE A 22 1.72 -4.35 -4.69
N ILE A 23 2.87 -4.46 -4.03
CA ILE A 23 3.99 -5.28 -4.48
C ILE A 23 4.42 -6.23 -3.34
N GLY A 24 5.56 -6.92 -3.51
CA GLY A 24 6.13 -7.77 -2.47
C GLY A 24 5.28 -9.01 -2.15
N GLY A 25 5.43 -9.53 -0.93
CA GLY A 25 4.88 -10.83 -0.55
C GLY A 25 3.35 -10.90 -0.59
N GLN A 26 2.66 -9.80 -0.30
CA GLN A 26 1.19 -9.75 -0.35
C GLN A 26 0.65 -9.81 -1.79
N ALA A 27 1.38 -9.25 -2.76
CA ALA A 27 1.02 -9.37 -4.18
C ALA A 27 1.25 -10.81 -4.69
N VAL A 28 2.27 -11.49 -4.19
CA VAL A 28 2.60 -12.88 -4.56
C VAL A 28 1.52 -13.86 -4.09
N LEU A 29 0.79 -13.59 -2.99
CA LEU A 29 -0.31 -14.45 -2.54
C LEU A 29 -1.42 -14.64 -3.60
N LEU A 30 -1.56 -13.70 -4.54
CA LEU A 30 -2.53 -13.77 -5.63
C LEU A 30 -1.94 -14.37 -6.92
N TYR A 31 -0.64 -14.18 -7.18
CA TYR A 31 -0.04 -14.43 -8.50
C TYR A 31 1.19 -15.35 -8.49
N GLY A 32 1.60 -15.89 -7.33
CA GLY A 32 2.76 -16.77 -7.21
C GLY A 32 2.71 -17.68 -5.98
N GLU A 33 3.87 -18.19 -5.56
CA GLU A 33 3.98 -19.13 -4.43
C GLU A 33 3.92 -18.42 -3.07
N PRO A 34 3.00 -18.82 -2.16
CA PRO A 34 2.86 -18.17 -0.86
C PRO A 34 4.14 -18.15 -0.03
N ARG A 35 4.46 -17.00 0.56
CA ARG A 35 5.57 -16.83 1.52
C ARG A 35 5.06 -16.12 2.77
N LEU A 36 5.58 -16.50 3.94
CA LEU A 36 5.32 -15.77 5.17
C LEU A 36 5.97 -14.38 5.09
N THR A 37 5.14 -13.35 5.04
CA THR A 37 5.47 -11.93 5.16
C THR A 37 4.64 -11.34 6.31
N ARG A 38 5.18 -10.33 6.99
CA ARG A 38 4.47 -9.61 8.07
C ARG A 38 4.35 -8.11 7.77
N ASP A 39 4.57 -7.74 6.52
CA ASP A 39 4.58 -6.38 5.99
C ASP A 39 3.73 -6.27 4.72
N ILE A 40 3.52 -5.02 4.28
CA ILE A 40 2.85 -4.67 3.03
C ILE A 40 3.79 -3.71 2.31
N ASP A 41 4.19 -4.07 1.10
CA ASP A 41 5.01 -3.22 0.24
C ASP A 41 4.11 -2.55 -0.80
N VAL A 42 4.28 -1.24 -0.99
CA VAL A 42 3.52 -0.45 -1.95
C VAL A 42 4.45 0.46 -2.75
N THR A 43 4.29 0.48 -4.07
CA THR A 43 4.89 1.48 -4.94
C THR A 43 3.86 2.58 -5.22
N LEU A 44 4.31 3.83 -5.19
CA LEU A 44 3.48 5.02 -5.45
C LEU A 44 3.88 5.62 -6.81
N GLY A 45 2.88 5.98 -7.61
CA GLY A 45 3.06 6.61 -8.92
C GLY A 45 3.09 8.13 -8.81
N ASP A 46 4.12 8.67 -8.15
CA ASP A 46 4.37 10.11 -8.00
C ASP A 46 5.88 10.36 -7.82
N ASP A 47 6.32 11.63 -7.85
CA ASP A 47 7.70 12.02 -7.54
C ASP A 47 7.96 12.00 -6.01
N ILE A 48 9.23 12.05 -5.60
CA ILE A 48 9.68 12.01 -4.20
C ILE A 48 9.08 13.12 -3.33
N ASP A 49 8.67 14.22 -3.96
CA ASP A 49 8.03 15.37 -3.31
C ASP A 49 6.68 15.01 -2.64
N ILE A 50 6.08 13.86 -2.98
CA ILE A 50 4.87 13.35 -2.32
C ILE A 50 5.11 12.91 -0.86
N LEU A 51 6.35 12.66 -0.46
CA LEU A 51 6.68 12.03 0.83
C LEU A 51 5.99 12.68 2.05
N PRO A 52 5.96 14.03 2.21
CA PRO A 52 5.26 14.66 3.33
C PRO A 52 3.76 14.34 3.35
N LYS A 53 3.11 14.33 2.18
CA LYS A 53 1.69 13.98 2.03
C LYS A 53 1.44 12.53 2.40
N ILE A 54 2.34 11.61 2.02
CA ILE A 54 2.23 10.20 2.40
C ILE A 54 2.28 10.03 3.90
N ILE A 55 3.26 10.67 4.58
CA ILE A 55 3.37 10.63 6.04
C ILE A 55 2.07 11.13 6.70
N GLU A 56 1.44 12.17 6.17
CA GLU A 56 0.17 12.67 6.67
C GLU A 56 -0.99 11.67 6.47
N VAL A 57 -1.14 11.14 5.25
CA VAL A 57 -2.21 10.19 4.91
C VAL A 57 -2.11 8.90 5.73
N THR A 58 -0.89 8.42 6.01
CA THR A 58 -0.67 7.14 6.70
C THR A 58 -0.71 7.24 8.23
N LYS A 59 -0.76 8.44 8.82
CA LYS A 59 -0.74 8.63 10.29
C LYS A 59 -1.88 7.94 11.05
N TYR A 60 -2.97 7.60 10.36
CA TYR A 60 -4.21 7.08 10.96
C TYR A 60 -4.65 5.73 10.36
N LEU A 61 -3.77 5.06 9.62
CA LEU A 61 -3.99 3.70 9.11
C LEU A 61 -3.77 2.67 10.22
#